data_AF-A0A4V2AVP1-F1
#
_entry.id   AF-A0A4V2AVP1-F1
#
_cell.length_a   1.000
_cell.length_b   1.000
_cell.length_c   1.000
_cell.angle_alpha   90.00
_cell.angle_beta   90.00
_cell.angle_gamma   90.00
#
_symmetry.space_group_name_H-M   'P 1'
#
loop_
_entity.id
_entity.type
_entity.pdbx_description
1 polymer ?
#
loop_
_entity_poly.entity_id
_entity_poly.type
_entity_poly.pdbx_seq_one_letter_code
_entity_poly.pdbx_strand_id
1 'polypeptide(L)'
;MNVAFSRDQEEKLYVQHKLWQHRQELVQWLDDGANFYICGAKNPMSVDVENMLVKIISDQKGLSEDEAVDYINVLKEEGRYLKDVY
;
A
#
# COMPACT_ATOMS: atom_id res chain seq x y z
N MET A 1 13.11 7.74 4.95
CA MET A 1 12.91 6.50 5.72
C MET A 1 11.71 6.72 6.64
N ASN A 2 10.68 5.88 6.52
CA ASN A 2 9.45 5.97 7.32
C ASN A 2 9.33 4.74 8.23
N VAL A 3 9.01 4.96 9.51
CA VAL A 3 8.92 3.88 10.53
C VAL A 3 7.62 3.99 11.32
N ALA A 4 7.09 2.86 11.77
CA ALA A 4 5.89 2.79 12.62
C ALA A 4 6.19 1.97 13.87
N PHE A 5 6.19 2.62 15.04
CA PHE A 5 6.41 1.96 16.33
C PHE A 5 5.05 1.66 16.97
N SER A 6 4.66 0.39 17.02
CA SER A 6 3.31 -0.02 17.45
C SER A 6 3.12 -0.03 18.98
N ARG A 7 4.15 0.32 19.76
CA ARG A 7 4.15 0.20 21.23
C ARG A 7 4.64 1.44 21.98
N ASP A 8 5.06 2.48 21.28
CA ASP A 8 5.62 3.70 21.91
C ASP A 8 4.54 4.67 22.36
N GLN A 9 3.28 4.38 22.02
CA GLN A 9 2.10 5.15 22.39
C GLN A 9 0.88 4.22 22.56
N GLU A 10 -0.21 4.74 23.15
CA GLU A 10 -1.45 3.98 23.37
C GLU A 10 -2.08 3.53 22.05
N GLU A 11 -2.13 4.42 21.06
CA GLU A 11 -2.67 4.12 19.73
C GLU A 11 -1.72 3.25 18.91
N LYS A 12 -2.27 2.20 18.27
CA LYS A 12 -1.47 1.31 17.43
C LYS A 12 -1.13 1.97 16.09
N LEU A 13 0.16 2.22 15.87
CA LEU A 13 0.69 2.66 14.58
C LEU A 13 1.34 1.49 13.84
N TYR A 14 0.87 1.24 12.62
CA TYR A 14 1.39 0.22 11.72
C TYR A 14 1.79 0.83 10.37
N VAL A 15 2.41 0.03 9.51
CA VAL A 15 2.96 0.49 8.23
C VAL A 15 1.87 1.04 7.29
N GLN A 16 0.68 0.46 7.27
CA GLN A 16 -0.46 0.94 6.50
C GLN A 16 -0.90 2.35 6.93
N HIS A 17 -0.74 2.72 8.21
CA HIS A 17 -1.04 4.08 8.67
C HIS A 17 -0.01 5.08 8.10
N LYS A 18 1.25 4.66 7.93
CA LYS A 18 2.26 5.48 7.27
C LYS A 18 2.01 5.61 5.77
N LEU A 19 1.62 4.53 5.10
CA LEU A 19 1.22 4.60 3.70
C LEU A 19 0.11 5.64 3.48
N TRP A 20 -0.92 5.64 4.33
CA TRP A 20 -2.00 6.64 4.25
C TRP A 20 -1.52 8.09 4.42
N GLN A 21 -0.59 8.33 5.35
CA GLN A 21 0.00 9.65 5.58
C GLN A 21 0.77 10.16 4.36
N HIS A 22 1.42 9.26 3.62
CA HIS A 22 2.25 9.57 2.44
C HIS A 22 1.56 9.25 1.10
N ARG A 23 0.24 9.07 1.10
CA ARG A 23 -0.51 8.52 -0.04
C ARG A 23 -0.34 9.27 -1.36
N GLN A 24 -0.23 10.60 -1.32
CA GLN A 24 -0.01 11.42 -2.51
C GLN A 24 1.33 11.13 -3.17
N GLU A 25 2.40 11.12 -2.39
CA GLU A 25 3.76 10.80 -2.86
C GLU A 25 3.86 9.35 -3.34
N LEU A 26 3.22 8.42 -2.62
CA LEU A 26 3.17 7.02 -3.02
C LEU A 26 2.56 6.84 -4.41
N VAL A 27 1.40 7.48 -4.68
CA VAL A 27 0.74 7.35 -5.99
C VAL A 27 1.55 8.05 -7.08
N GLN A 28 2.17 9.19 -6.79
CA GLN A 28 3.09 9.84 -7.74
C GLN A 28 4.24 8.90 -8.15
N TRP A 29 4.86 8.20 -7.20
CA TRP A 29 5.92 7.23 -7.52
C TRP A 29 5.40 6.06 -8.37
N LEU A 30 4.20 5.55 -8.10
CA LEU A 30 3.60 4.49 -8.92
C LEU A 30 3.33 4.97 -10.35
N ASP A 31 2.89 6.21 -10.52
CA ASP A 31 2.71 6.81 -11.86
C ASP A 31 4.04 7.03 -12.58
N ASP A 32 5.11 7.33 -11.83
CA ASP A 32 6.46 7.52 -12.36
C ASP A 32 7.23 6.22 -12.65
N GLY A 33 6.58 5.06 -12.53
CA GLY A 33 7.21 3.77 -12.88
C GLY A 33 7.79 2.98 -11.72
N ALA A 34 7.56 3.37 -10.45
CA ALA A 34 8.10 2.65 -9.30
C ALA A 34 7.54 1.23 -9.13
N ASN A 35 8.32 0.37 -8.48
CA ASN A 35 7.91 -0.97 -8.07
C ASN A 35 7.48 -0.96 -6.60
N PHE A 36 6.41 -1.70 -6.28
CA PHE A 36 5.88 -1.87 -4.93
C PHE A 36 6.14 -3.30 -4.43
N TYR A 37 6.73 -3.42 -3.24
CA TYR A 37 7.08 -4.70 -2.63
C TYR A 37 6.47 -4.82 -1.24
N ILE A 38 5.89 -5.99 -0.92
CA ILE A 38 5.45 -6.35 0.43
C ILE A 38 6.23 -7.58 0.89
N CYS A 39 6.84 -7.53 2.08
CA CYS A 39 7.48 -8.69 2.68
C CYS A 39 7.11 -8.83 4.16
N GLY A 40 6.97 -10.07 4.66
CA GLY A 40 6.73 -10.38 6.07
C GLY A 40 5.47 -11.21 6.30
N ALA A 41 4.73 -10.90 7.38
CA ALA A 41 3.58 -11.70 7.77
C ALA A 41 2.44 -11.63 6.74
N LYS A 42 1.96 -12.79 6.28
CA LYS A 42 0.82 -12.88 5.36
C LYS A 42 -0.45 -12.31 5.97
N ASN A 43 -0.73 -12.64 7.24
CA ASN A 43 -1.88 -12.14 7.98
C ASN A 43 -1.45 -11.57 9.35
N PRO A 44 -2.03 -10.44 9.79
CA PRO A 44 -2.91 -9.54 9.02
C PRO A 44 -2.12 -8.57 8.12
N MET A 45 -0.80 -8.47 8.28
CA MET A 45 0.00 -7.35 7.75
C MET A 45 -0.13 -7.16 6.24
N SER A 46 0.10 -8.20 5.43
CA SER A 46 -0.01 -8.07 3.97
C SER A 46 -1.41 -7.68 3.51
N VAL A 47 -2.45 -8.22 4.16
CA VAL A 47 -3.84 -7.93 3.82
C VAL A 47 -4.18 -6.48 4.15
N ASP A 48 -3.77 -5.99 5.31
CA ASP A 48 -4.00 -4.60 5.72
C ASP A 48 -3.27 -3.60 4.80
N VAL A 49 -2.06 -3.94 4.34
CA VAL A 49 -1.31 -3.13 3.38
C VAL A 49 -2.00 -3.10 2.01
N GLU A 50 -2.51 -4.24 1.53
CA GLU A 50 -3.25 -4.31 0.27
C GLU A 50 -4.52 -3.49 0.29
N ASN A 51 -5.34 -3.66 1.33
CA ASN A 51 -6.58 -2.90 1.50
C ASN A 51 -6.28 -1.39 1.59
N MET A 52 -5.19 -1.02 2.27
CA MET A 52 -4.77 0.38 2.34
C MET A 52 -4.31 0.91 0.97
N LEU A 53 -3.59 0.11 0.18
CA LEU A 53 -3.14 0.53 -1.14
C LEU A 53 -4.33 0.78 -2.08
N VAL A 54 -5.35 -0.10 -2.07
CA VAL A 54 -6.61 0.12 -2.81
C VAL A 54 -7.25 1.43 -2.39
N LYS A 55 -7.39 1.66 -1.09
CA LYS A 55 -7.98 2.89 -0.55
C LYS A 55 -7.20 4.14 -0.96
N ILE A 56 -5.86 4.08 -0.95
CA ILE A 56 -4.98 5.18 -1.37
C ILE A 56 -5.18 5.50 -2.85
N ILE A 57 -5.22 4.49 -3.71
CA ILE A 57 -5.38 4.67 -5.16
C ILE A 57 -6.76 5.26 -5.46
N SER A 58 -7.82 4.73 -4.82
CA SER A 58 -9.18 5.28 -4.92
C SER A 58 -9.23 6.75 -4.51
N ASP A 59 -8.68 7.10 -3.35
CA ASP A 59 -8.65 8.48 -2.81
C ASP A 59 -7.87 9.45 -3.70
N GLN A 60 -6.68 9.07 -4.17
CA GLN A 60 -5.78 9.96 -4.91
C GLN A 60 -6.11 10.08 -6.39
N LYS A 61 -6.69 9.05 -7.01
CA LYS A 61 -7.05 9.06 -8.43
C LYS A 61 -8.54 9.32 -8.68
N GLY A 62 -9.37 9.39 -7.64
CA GLY A 62 -10.81 9.56 -7.78
C GLY A 62 -11.50 8.34 -8.40
N LEU A 63 -10.95 7.15 -8.18
CA LEU A 63 -11.43 5.88 -8.70
C LEU A 63 -12.35 5.19 -7.69
N SER A 64 -13.27 4.37 -8.18
CA SER A 64 -13.96 3.38 -7.33
C SER A 64 -12.97 2.35 -6.76
N GLU A 65 -13.39 1.61 -5.74
CA GLU A 65 -12.55 0.54 -5.17
C GLU A 65 -12.23 -0.55 -6.20
N ASP A 66 -13.19 -0.91 -7.06
CA ASP A 66 -13.00 -1.91 -8.13
C ASP A 66 -11.96 -1.42 -9.15
N GLU A 67 -12.05 -0.16 -9.60
CA GLU A 67 -11.05 0.43 -10.51
C GLU A 67 -9.67 0.54 -9.86
N ALA A 68 -9.60 0.79 -8.55
CA ALA A 68 -8.34 0.81 -7.81
C ALA A 68 -7.73 -0.59 -7.68
N VAL A 69 -8.56 -1.63 -7.53
CA VAL A 69 -8.12 -3.03 -7.59
C VAL A 69 -7.57 -3.37 -8.97
N ASP A 70 -8.26 -2.95 -10.04
CA ASP A 70 -7.79 -3.15 -11.41
C ASP A 70 -6.45 -2.46 -11.68
N TYR A 71 -6.24 -1.25 -11.16
CA TYR A 71 -4.95 -0.57 -11.22
C TYR A 71 -3.82 -1.40 -10.58
N ILE A 72 -4.06 -1.98 -9.40
CA ILE A 72 -3.08 -2.87 -8.76
C ILE A 72 -2.86 -4.15 -9.58
N ASN A 73 -3.89 -4.67 -10.22
CA ASN A 73 -3.76 -5.83 -11.10
C ASN A 73 -2.89 -5.53 -12.33
N VAL A 74 -3.02 -4.35 -12.94
CA VAL A 74 -2.09 -3.89 -13.98
C VAL A 74 -0.66 -3.84 -13.46
N LEU A 75 -0.41 -3.28 -12.27
CA LEU A 75 0.93 -3.29 -11.68
C LEU A 75 1.48 -4.71 -11.45
N LYS A 76 0.63 -5.69 -11.11
CA LYS A 76 1.04 -7.10 -11.01
C LYS A 76 1.44 -7.69 -12.35
N GLU A 77 0.62 -7.45 -13.39
CA GLU A 77 0.89 -7.92 -14.75
C GLU A 77 2.17 -7.32 -15.33
N GLU A 78 2.46 -6.06 -15.01
CA GLU A 78 3.71 -5.38 -15.37
C GLU A 78 4.92 -5.85 -14.55
N GLY A 79 4.73 -6.72 -13.55
CA GLY A 79 5.80 -7.18 -12.66
C GLY A 79 6.29 -6.09 -11.70
N ARG A 80 5.47 -5.07 -11.45
CA ARG A 80 5.78 -3.90 -10.61
C ARG A 80 5.14 -3.96 -9.24
N TYR A 81 4.26 -4.93 -8.99
CA TYR A 81 3.76 -5.24 -7.65
C TYR A 81 4.17 -6.66 -7.26
N LEU A 82 4.96 -6.81 -6.21
CA LEU A 82 5.45 -8.10 -5.73
C LEU A 82 5.20 -8.30 -4.24
N LYS A 83 5.00 -9.56 -3.84
CA LYS A 83 4.84 -9.96 -2.45
C LYS A 83 5.68 -11.19 -2.13
N ASP A 84 6.34 -11.15 -0.99
CA ASP A 84 7.06 -12.28 -0.39
C ASP A 84 6.61 -12.43 1.08
N VAL A 85 5.50 -13.14 1.27
CA VAL A 85 4.78 -13.19 2.56
C VAL A 85 4.54 -14.63 2.99
N TYR A 86 4.67 -14.89 4.29
CA TYR A 86 4.60 -16.21 4.92
C TYR A 86 3.64 -16.26 6.11
#